data_AF-A0A537UAX7-F1
#
_entry.id   AF-A0A537UAX7-F1
#
_cell.length_a   1.000
_cell.length_b   1.000
_cell.length_c   1.000
_cell.angle_alpha   90.00
_cell.angle_beta   90.00
_cell.angle_gamma   90.00
#
_symmetry.space_group_name_H-M   'P 1'
#
loop_
_entity.id
_entity.type
_entity.pdbx_description
1 polymer ?
#
loop_
_entity_poly.entity_id
_entity_poly.type
_entity_poly.pdbx_seq_one_letter_code
_entity_poly.pdbx_strand_id
1 'polypeptide(L)'
;MKSTLLDNKIRAVATTGKERSPFFTDVPTVAEAGVSGYEVVSWNGMFAPRGTPTEIIDVLNRAIRELVANPEVKQRYAELGIEAKASTPEELKARLAADIGKWAAVIERAGIPKQ
;
A
#
# COMPACT_ATOMS: atom_id res chain seq x y z
N MET A 1 -4.03 5.49 16.12
CA MET A 1 -2.58 5.50 15.77
C MET A 1 -2.05 6.91 15.51
N LYS A 2 -2.74 7.76 14.74
CA LYS A 2 -2.30 9.16 14.54
C LYS A 2 -2.11 9.91 15.87
N SER A 3 -3.05 9.76 16.82
CA SER A 3 -2.95 10.36 18.17
C SER A 3 -1.72 9.91 18.95
N THR A 4 -1.39 8.62 19.00
CA THR A 4 -0.21 8.15 19.77
C THR A 4 1.13 8.63 19.21
N LEU A 5 1.22 8.83 17.90
CA LEU A 5 2.41 9.40 17.25
C LEU A 5 2.49 10.93 17.45
N LEU A 6 1.35 11.62 17.36
CA LEU A 6 1.28 13.07 17.53
C LEU A 6 1.38 13.52 19.00
N ASP A 7 0.94 12.68 19.94
CA ASP A 7 1.02 12.94 21.39
C ASP A 7 2.43 12.67 21.95
N ASN A 8 3.45 12.49 21.09
CA ASN A 8 4.84 12.16 21.45
C ASN A 8 5.02 10.92 22.35
N LYS A 9 4.00 10.05 22.43
CA LYS A 9 4.09 8.78 23.17
C LYS A 9 4.92 7.75 22.40
N ILE A 10 5.04 7.93 21.08
CA ILE A 10 5.86 7.11 20.18
C ILE A 10 6.60 8.05 19.23
N ARG A 11 7.89 7.79 19.00
CA ARG A 11 8.71 8.52 18.02
C ARG A 11 8.81 7.70 16.73
N ALA A 12 8.27 8.23 15.63
CA ALA A 12 8.50 7.67 14.30
C ALA A 12 9.96 7.89 13.87
N VAL A 13 10.65 6.83 13.47
CA VAL A 13 12.07 6.90 13.05
C VAL A 13 12.25 6.92 11.53
N ALA A 14 11.39 6.21 10.80
CA ALA A 14 11.36 6.18 9.35
C ALA A 14 10.00 5.65 8.85
N THR A 15 9.61 6.04 7.65
CA THR A 15 8.51 5.44 6.87
C THR A 15 9.06 4.41 5.90
N THR A 16 8.27 3.39 5.56
CA THR A 16 8.74 2.27 4.72
C THR A 16 8.43 2.43 3.23
N GLY A 17 7.76 3.52 2.84
CA GLY A 17 7.47 3.86 1.45
C GLY A 17 8.73 4.27 0.69
N LYS A 18 8.62 4.21 -0.65
CA LYS A 18 9.66 4.74 -1.56
C LYS A 18 9.84 6.25 -1.40
N GLU A 19 8.73 6.94 -1.16
CA GLU A 19 8.64 8.38 -0.94
C GLU A 19 8.08 8.66 0.46
N ARG A 20 8.35 9.86 0.98
CA ARG A 20 7.85 10.28 2.29
C ARG A 20 6.32 10.28 2.30
N SER A 21 5.75 9.83 3.42
CA SER A 21 4.30 9.86 3.59
C SER A 21 3.79 11.31 3.63
N PRO A 22 2.71 11.66 2.90
CA PRO A 22 2.08 12.97 3.02
C PRO A 22 1.49 13.22 4.42
N PHE A 23 1.30 12.16 5.21
CA PHE A 23 0.81 12.26 6.59
C PHE A 23 1.93 12.52 7.62
N PHE A 24 3.20 12.31 7.24
CA PHE A 24 4.37 12.41 8.11
C PHE A 24 5.59 12.96 7.33
N THR A 25 5.49 14.17 6.78
CA THR A 25 6.49 14.76 5.87
C THR A 25 7.86 14.94 6.51
N ASP A 26 7.93 15.13 7.82
CA ASP A 26 9.19 15.32 8.55
C ASP A 26 9.90 14.00 8.86
N VAL A 27 9.21 12.87 8.73
CA VAL A 27 9.78 11.54 8.97
C VAL A 27 10.43 11.03 7.68
N PRO A 28 11.72 10.67 7.68
CA PRO A 28 12.41 10.18 6.49
C PRO A 28 11.87 8.82 6.04
N THR A 29 12.17 8.41 4.81
CA THR A 29 12.01 7.00 4.43
C THR A 29 13.17 6.15 4.98
N VAL A 30 13.00 4.83 5.04
CA VAL A 30 14.10 3.91 5.41
C VAL A 30 15.26 4.01 4.39
N ALA A 31 14.95 4.27 3.12
CA ALA A 31 15.97 4.50 2.10
C ALA A 31 16.76 5.80 2.33
N GLU A 32 16.10 6.89 2.67
CA GLU A 32 16.75 8.16 3.06
C GLU A 32 17.55 8.03 4.37
N ALA A 33 17.14 7.12 5.26
CA ALA A 33 17.82 6.82 6.52
C ALA A 33 19.02 5.87 6.37
N GLY A 34 19.41 5.50 5.14
CA GLY A 34 20.66 4.81 4.86
C GLY A 34 20.53 3.35 4.37
N VAL A 35 19.32 2.84 4.18
CA VAL A 35 19.11 1.48 3.62
C VAL A 35 18.63 1.57 2.18
N SER A 36 19.56 1.75 1.25
CA SER A 36 19.26 1.91 -0.17
C SER A 36 18.42 0.77 -0.74
N GLY A 37 17.40 1.12 -1.53
CA GLY A 37 16.49 0.15 -2.15
C GLY A 37 15.43 -0.43 -1.22
N TYR A 38 15.37 -0.01 0.05
CA TYR A 38 14.30 -0.43 0.95
C TYR A 38 12.97 0.21 0.55
N GLU A 39 11.98 -0.64 0.28
CA GLU A 39 10.60 -0.23 0.07
C GLU A 39 9.69 -1.36 0.54
N VAL A 40 8.79 -1.09 1.48
CA VAL A 40 7.77 -2.03 1.93
C VAL A 40 6.49 -1.24 2.19
N VAL A 41 5.51 -1.39 1.31
CA VAL A 41 4.21 -0.73 1.42
C VAL A 41 3.10 -1.76 1.39
N SER A 42 2.20 -1.68 2.37
CA SER A 42 1.00 -2.49 2.37
C SER A 42 0.00 -1.96 1.34
N TRP A 43 -0.81 -2.85 0.78
CA TRP A 43 -1.87 -2.53 -0.15
C TRP A 43 -3.01 -3.53 -0.01
N ASN A 44 -4.20 -3.11 -0.45
CA ASN A 44 -5.38 -3.96 -0.51
C ASN A 44 -5.78 -4.14 -1.97
N GLY A 45 -6.23 -5.34 -2.33
CA GLY A 45 -6.72 -5.67 -3.66
C GLY A 45 -8.09 -6.32 -3.60
N MET A 46 -8.90 -6.08 -4.62
CA MET A 46 -10.16 -6.80 -4.83
C MET A 46 -9.96 -7.82 -5.95
N PHE A 47 -10.44 -9.04 -5.72
CA PHE A 47 -10.30 -10.17 -6.64
C PHE A 47 -11.67 -10.76 -6.95
N ALA A 48 -11.81 -11.31 -8.16
CA ALA A 48 -13.00 -12.00 -8.61
C ALA A 48 -12.66 -13.43 -9.05
N PRO A 49 -13.64 -14.35 -9.08
CA PRO A 49 -13.41 -15.72 -9.55
C PRO A 49 -12.81 -15.80 -10.96
N ARG A 50 -12.09 -16.89 -11.24
CA ARG A 50 -11.58 -17.16 -12.58
C ARG A 50 -12.74 -17.25 -13.57
N GLY A 51 -12.62 -16.53 -14.69
CA GLY A 51 -13.61 -16.53 -15.77
C GLY A 51 -14.72 -15.48 -15.61
N THR A 52 -14.65 -14.60 -14.60
CA THR A 52 -15.51 -13.41 -14.57
C THR A 52 -15.33 -12.61 -15.86
N PRO A 53 -16.42 -12.26 -16.58
CA PRO A 53 -16.34 -11.49 -17.82
C PRO A 53 -15.67 -10.13 -17.61
N THR A 54 -14.87 -9.69 -18.58
CA THR A 54 -14.13 -8.43 -18.52
C THR A 54 -15.06 -7.24 -18.29
N GLU A 55 -16.25 -7.25 -18.87
CA GLU A 55 -17.23 -6.17 -18.74
C GLU A 55 -17.68 -5.99 -17.28
N ILE A 56 -17.76 -7.10 -16.51
CA ILE A 56 -18.09 -7.04 -15.07
C ILE A 56 -16.90 -6.49 -14.28
N ILE A 57 -15.68 -6.89 -14.63
CA ILE A 57 -14.46 -6.34 -14.02
C ILE A 57 -14.36 -4.83 -14.25
N ASP A 58 -14.66 -4.37 -15.46
CA ASP A 58 -14.60 -2.95 -15.83
C ASP A 58 -15.65 -2.13 -15.08
N VAL A 59 -16.87 -2.65 -14.93
CA VAL A 59 -17.92 -2.01 -14.12
C VAL A 59 -17.48 -1.87 -12.67
N LEU A 60 -16.96 -2.94 -12.06
CA LEU A 60 -16.49 -2.94 -10.67
C LEU A 60 -15.30 -1.99 -10.49
N ASN A 61 -14.31 -2.05 -11.39
CA ASN A 61 -13.13 -1.19 -11.32
C ASN A 61 -13.51 0.29 -11.42
N ARG A 62 -14.41 0.64 -12.35
CA ARG A 62 -14.93 2.00 -12.48
C ARG A 62 -15.60 2.48 -11.19
N ALA A 63 -16.50 1.69 -10.63
CA ALA A 63 -17.18 2.03 -9.37
C ALA A 63 -16.19 2.22 -8.20
N ILE A 64 -15.17 1.36 -8.09
CA ILE A 64 -14.11 1.49 -7.07
C ILE A 64 -13.32 2.78 -7.27
N ARG A 65 -12.94 3.10 -8.51
CA ARG A 65 -12.19 4.33 -8.82
C ARG A 65 -12.98 5.59 -8.47
N GLU A 66 -14.27 5.61 -8.77
CA GLU A 66 -15.18 6.70 -8.40
C GLU A 66 -15.31 6.83 -6.88
N LEU A 67 -15.48 5.71 -6.16
CA LEU A 67 -15.57 5.70 -4.70
C LEU A 67 -14.29 6.20 -4.04
N VAL A 68 -13.12 5.74 -4.50
CA VAL A 68 -11.81 6.19 -3.98
C VAL A 68 -11.55 7.66 -4.33
N ALA A 69 -12.13 8.17 -5.42
CA ALA A 69 -12.04 9.59 -5.77
C ALA A 69 -12.91 10.49 -4.87
N ASN A 70 -13.93 9.94 -4.21
CA ASN A 70 -14.87 10.68 -3.36
C ASN A 70 -14.14 11.38 -2.19
N PRO A 71 -14.33 12.70 -1.98
CA PRO A 71 -13.67 13.46 -0.91
C PRO A 71 -13.90 12.92 0.50
N GLU A 72 -15.11 12.44 0.81
CA GLU A 72 -15.45 11.89 2.13
C GLU A 72 -14.68 10.59 2.38
N VAL A 73 -14.58 9.73 1.37
CA VAL A 73 -13.78 8.50 1.44
C VAL A 73 -12.30 8.82 1.61
N LYS A 74 -11.78 9.77 0.83
CA LYS A 74 -10.38 10.24 0.96
C LYS A 74 -10.09 10.77 2.35
N GLN A 75 -11.00 11.60 2.89
CA GLN A 75 -10.86 12.15 4.24
C GLN A 75 -10.85 11.03 5.29
N ARG A 76 -11.80 10.09 5.20
CA ARG A 76 -11.89 8.99 6.15
C ARG A 76 -10.64 8.10 6.11
N TYR A 77 -10.10 7.85 4.93
CA TYR A 77 -8.87 7.08 4.77
C TYR A 77 -7.66 7.87 5.31
N ALA A 78 -7.58 9.18 5.06
CA ALA A 78 -6.53 10.04 5.60
C ALA A 78 -6.53 10.11 7.14
N GLU A 79 -7.70 10.08 7.78
CA GLU A 79 -7.83 9.97 9.25
C GLU A 79 -7.23 8.67 9.78
N LEU A 80 -7.32 7.60 9.00
CA LEU A 80 -6.73 6.30 9.29
C LEU A 80 -5.25 6.19 8.85
N GLY A 81 -4.69 7.23 8.21
CA GLY A 81 -3.33 7.23 7.67
C GLY A 81 -3.17 6.42 6.38
N ILE A 82 -4.25 6.21 5.65
CA ILE A 82 -4.29 5.47 4.39
C ILE A 82 -4.36 6.47 3.24
N GLU A 83 -3.47 6.32 2.26
CA GLU A 83 -3.57 7.05 1.00
C GLU A 83 -4.59 6.35 0.09
N ALA A 84 -5.68 7.06 -0.21
CA ALA A 84 -6.75 6.55 -1.06
C ALA A 84 -6.34 6.63 -2.54
N LYS A 85 -5.78 5.54 -3.07
CA LYS A 85 -5.37 5.40 -4.47
C LYS A 85 -5.95 4.12 -5.08
N ALA A 86 -6.58 4.27 -6.24
CA ALA A 86 -7.06 3.15 -7.04
C ALA A 86 -6.07 2.83 -8.17
N SER A 87 -6.19 1.63 -8.73
CA SER A 87 -5.39 1.14 -9.86
C SER A 87 -6.29 0.55 -10.95
N THR A 88 -5.73 0.24 -12.12
CA THR A 88 -6.38 -0.64 -13.10
C THR A 88 -6.23 -2.12 -12.71
N PRO A 89 -7.04 -3.03 -13.27
CA PRO A 89 -6.86 -4.47 -13.08
C PRO A 89 -5.45 -4.96 -13.47
N GLU A 90 -4.87 -4.41 -14.54
CA GLU A 90 -3.54 -4.76 -15.05
C GLU A 90 -2.44 -4.30 -14.09
N GLU A 91 -2.55 -3.07 -13.57
CA GLU A 91 -1.62 -2.53 -12.57
C GLU A 91 -1.64 -3.37 -11.29
N LEU A 92 -2.83 -3.77 -10.81
CA LEU A 92 -2.96 -4.63 -9.64
C LEU A 92 -2.35 -6.02 -9.90
N LYS A 93 -2.59 -6.59 -11.08
CA LYS A 93 -2.00 -7.88 -11.48
C LYS A 93 -0.48 -7.80 -11.54
N ALA A 94 0.07 -6.75 -12.14
CA ALA A 94 1.51 -6.53 -12.23
C ALA A 94 2.14 -6.38 -10.84
N ARG A 95 1.50 -5.59 -9.96
CA ARG A 95 1.94 -5.42 -8.57
C ARG A 95 1.95 -6.74 -7.81
N LEU A 96 0.87 -7.53 -7.88
CA LEU A 96 0.79 -8.81 -7.19
C LEU A 96 1.90 -9.76 -7.67
N ALA A 97 2.13 -9.86 -8.98
CA ALA A 97 3.20 -10.71 -9.51
C ALA A 97 4.60 -10.27 -9.04
N ALA A 98 4.87 -8.96 -9.04
CA ALA A 98 6.12 -8.40 -8.55
C ALA A 98 6.31 -8.67 -7.04
N ASP A 99 5.27 -8.48 -6.24
CA ASP A 99 5.32 -8.70 -4.80
C ASP A 99 5.48 -10.18 -4.44
N ILE A 100 4.85 -11.11 -5.17
CA ILE A 100 5.10 -12.55 -5.00
C ILE A 100 6.59 -12.85 -5.16
N GLY A 101 7.21 -12.36 -6.23
CA GLY A 101 8.65 -12.57 -6.48
C GLY A 101 9.53 -11.93 -5.40
N LYS A 102 9.23 -10.69 -5.03
CA LYS A 102 9.95 -9.95 -3.99
C LYS A 102 9.88 -10.66 -2.64
N TRP A 103 8.68 -11.03 -2.19
CA TRP A 103 8.49 -11.66 -0.88
C TRP A 103 9.04 -13.08 -0.83
N ALA A 104 8.96 -13.85 -1.92
CA ALA A 104 9.63 -15.15 -2.00
C ALA A 104 11.14 -15.01 -1.76
N ALA A 105 11.79 -14.05 -2.41
CA ALA A 105 13.22 -13.80 -2.23
C ALA A 105 13.56 -13.29 -0.81
N VAL A 106 12.69 -12.47 -0.20
CA VAL A 106 12.87 -12.02 1.19
C VAL A 106 12.77 -13.20 2.16
N ILE A 107 11.74 -14.04 2.03
CA ILE A 107 11.52 -15.22 2.88
C ILE A 107 12.73 -16.15 2.83
N GLU A 108 13.23 -16.43 1.62
CA GLU A 108 14.40 -17.29 1.42
C GLU A 108 15.66 -16.70 2.08
N ARG A 109 15.98 -15.43 1.80
CA ARG A 109 17.18 -14.77 2.35
C ARG A 109 17.14 -14.61 3.86
N ALA A 110 15.95 -14.41 4.43
CA ALA A 110 15.76 -14.22 5.87
C ALA A 110 15.64 -15.55 6.63
N GLY A 111 15.64 -16.70 5.93
CA GLY A 111 15.50 -18.01 6.57
C GLY A 111 14.15 -18.19 7.28
N ILE A 112 13.10 -17.51 6.81
CA ILE A 112 11.77 -17.58 7.44
C ILE A 112 11.16 -18.96 7.11
N PRO A 113 10.75 -19.76 8.12
CA PRO A 113 10.10 -21.04 7.87
C PRO A 113 8.83 -20.86 7.03
N LYS A 114 8.68 -21.70 6.00
CA LYS A 114 7.46 -21.77 5.20
C LYS A 114 6.41 -22.55 5.98
N GLN A 115 5.18 -22.04 6.00
CA GLN A 115 4.01 -22.72 6.57
C GLN A 115 3.39 -23.67 5.55
#